data_AF-A0A2X3KAN9-F1
#
_entry.id   AF-A0A2X3KAN9-F1
#
_cell.length_a   1.000
_cell.length_b   1.000
_cell.length_c   1.000
_cell.angle_alpha   90.00
_cell.angle_beta   90.00
_cell.angle_gamma   90.00
#
_symmetry.space_group_name_H-M   'P 1'
#
loop_
_entity.id
_entity.type
_entity.pdbx_description
1 polymer ?
#
loop_
_entity_poly.entity_id
_entity_poly.type
_entity_poly.pdbx_seq_one_letter_code
_entity_poly.pdbx_strand_id
1 'polypeptide(L)'
;MLINGSVLSKGGLINLDMHPGSVWTGSSLSDNVNGGKLDVAMNNSVWNVTSNSNLDTLALSPFNCRFCQPRVNCRHICHIKRREPER
;
A
#
# COMPACT_ATOMS: atom_id res chain seq x y z
N MET A 1 -5.63 9.89 -11.22
CA MET A 1 -5.24 10.84 -10.16
C MET A 1 -3.78 10.64 -9.78
N LEU A 2 -3.05 11.68 -9.39
CA LEU A 2 -1.66 11.58 -8.93
C LEU A 2 -1.57 11.90 -7.44
N ILE A 3 -1.03 10.97 -6.66
CA ILE A 3 -0.72 11.17 -5.23
C ILE A 3 0.79 11.05 -5.08
N ASN A 4 1.43 12.09 -4.52
CA ASN A 4 2.83 12.05 -4.15
C ASN A 4 2.93 12.38 -2.66
N GLY A 5 3.19 11.36 -1.85
CA GLY A 5 3.17 11.46 -0.40
C GLY A 5 2.79 10.15 0.25
N SER A 6 3.17 9.99 1.51
CA SER A 6 2.85 8.80 2.30
C SER A 6 1.49 8.92 2.98
N VAL A 7 0.84 7.78 3.20
CA VAL A 7 -0.45 7.70 3.92
C VAL A 7 -0.21 7.06 5.28
N LEU A 8 -0.67 7.72 6.34
CA LEU A 8 -0.48 7.30 7.72
C LEU A 8 -1.83 7.21 8.42
N SER A 9 -2.19 6.01 8.88
CA SER A 9 -3.32 5.79 9.77
C SER A 9 -2.82 5.56 11.21
N LYS A 10 -3.27 6.42 12.13
CA LYS A 10 -3.02 6.30 13.57
C LYS A 10 -4.31 6.21 14.36
N GLY A 11 -4.83 5.00 14.51
CA GLY A 11 -6.16 4.75 15.06
C GLY A 11 -7.34 5.27 14.24
N GLY A 12 -7.09 5.72 13.01
CA GLY A 12 -8.11 6.22 12.09
C GLY A 12 -8.57 5.16 11.10
N LEU A 13 -9.72 5.38 10.46
CA LEU A 13 -10.17 4.56 9.32
C LEU A 13 -9.86 5.33 8.03
N ILE A 14 -8.93 4.81 7.24
CA ILE A 14 -8.57 5.37 5.93
C ILE A 14 -8.85 4.32 4.86
N ASN A 15 -9.73 4.68 3.92
CA ASN A 15 -9.97 3.90 2.71
C ASN A 15 -9.41 4.70 1.53
N LEU A 16 -8.50 4.10 0.77
CA LEU A 16 -7.90 4.70 -0.42
C LEU A 16 -8.33 3.93 -1.67
N ASP A 17 -9.30 4.50 -2.39
CA ASP A 17 -9.83 3.93 -3.63
C ASP A 17 -9.14 4.54 -4.86
N MET A 18 -8.20 3.79 -5.43
CA MET A 18 -7.44 4.19 -6.61
C MET A 18 -8.12 3.68 -7.89
N HIS A 19 -8.84 4.59 -8.55
CA HIS A 19 -9.44 4.36 -9.87
C HIS A 19 -8.40 4.17 -11.00
N PRO A 20 -8.81 3.61 -12.15
CA PRO A 20 -7.94 3.38 -13.31
C PRO A 20 -7.13 4.61 -13.73
N GLY A 21 -5.86 4.39 -14.07
CA GLY A 21 -4.91 5.46 -14.43
C GLY A 21 -4.42 6.28 -13.24
N SER A 22 -4.77 5.93 -12.01
CA SER A 22 -4.22 6.58 -10.82
C SER A 22 -2.81 6.11 -10.51
N VAL A 23 -1.97 7.03 -10.06
CA VAL A 23 -0.60 6.76 -9.65
C VAL A 23 -0.39 7.33 -8.26
N TRP A 24 0.05 6.48 -7.34
CA TRP A 24 0.46 6.87 -6.00
C TRP A 24 1.95 6.60 -5.85
N THR A 25 2.72 7.60 -5.44
CA THR A 25 4.14 7.46 -5.09
C THR A 25 4.32 7.83 -3.63
N GLY A 26 4.73 6.87 -2.82
CA GLY A 26 4.82 7.05 -1.37
C GLY A 26 4.86 5.73 -0.61
N SER A 27 4.88 5.82 0.71
CA SER A 27 4.79 4.68 1.62
C SER A 27 3.47 4.69 2.40
N SER A 28 3.15 3.58 3.04
CA SER A 28 1.99 3.46 3.91
C SER A 28 2.39 3.06 5.33
N LEU A 29 1.70 3.61 6.33
CA LEU A 29 1.81 3.12 7.70
C LEU A 29 0.42 3.02 8.31
N SER A 30 0.08 1.85 8.84
CA SER A 30 -1.07 1.63 9.71
C SER A 30 -0.59 1.10 11.05
N ASP A 31 -1.03 1.70 12.15
CA ASP A 31 -0.74 1.20 13.49
C ASP A 31 -1.77 0.15 13.97
N ASN A 32 -2.88 -0.02 13.25
CA ASN A 32 -4.01 -0.90 13.62
C ASN A 32 -4.44 -0.76 15.10
N VAL A 33 -4.27 0.44 15.67
CA VAL A 33 -4.66 0.76 17.05
C VAL A 33 -6.15 1.12 17.08
N ASN A 34 -6.88 0.78 18.15
CA ASN A 34 -8.29 1.16 18.35
C ASN A 34 -9.23 0.78 17.19
N GLY A 35 -8.91 -0.28 16.44
CA GLY A 35 -9.69 -0.68 15.26
C GLY A 35 -9.50 0.23 14.05
N GLY A 36 -8.50 1.13 14.08
CA GLY A 36 -8.05 1.91 12.95
C GLY A 36 -7.50 1.01 11.85
N LYS A 37 -7.68 1.43 10.60
CA LYS A 37 -7.32 0.68 9.41
C LYS A 37 -6.80 1.59 8.32
N LEU A 38 -5.95 1.03 7.47
CA LEU A 38 -5.59 1.58 6.18
C LEU A 38 -5.87 0.52 5.11
N ASP A 39 -7.03 0.66 4.48
CA ASP A 39 -7.50 -0.21 3.41
C ASP A 39 -7.28 0.48 2.07
N VAL A 40 -6.68 -0.23 1.11
CA VAL A 40 -6.35 0.31 -0.21
C VAL A 40 -6.95 -0.59 -1.28
N ALA A 41 -7.80 -0.01 -2.13
CA ALA A 41 -8.34 -0.67 -3.30
C ALA A 41 -7.71 -0.08 -4.56
N MET A 42 -7.13 -0.93 -5.40
CA MET A 42 -6.39 -0.51 -6.58
C MET A 42 -6.91 -1.20 -7.83
N ASN A 43 -7.52 -0.39 -8.71
CA ASN A 43 -8.04 -0.81 -10.00
C ASN A 43 -7.30 -0.14 -11.15
N ASN A 44 -6.60 -0.92 -11.97
CA ASN A 44 -5.80 -0.46 -13.12
C ASN A 44 -4.97 0.80 -12.82
N SER A 45 -4.43 0.84 -11.61
CA SER A 45 -3.63 1.94 -11.07
C SER A 45 -2.18 1.49 -10.89
N VAL A 46 -1.33 2.38 -10.38
CA VAL A 46 0.07 2.10 -10.04
C VAL A 46 0.36 2.66 -8.66
N TRP A 47 1.00 1.86 -7.80
CA TRP A 47 1.58 2.32 -6.55
C TRP A 47 3.10 2.11 -6.60
N ASN A 48 3.82 3.23 -6.64
CA ASN A 48 5.27 3.30 -6.55
C ASN A 48 5.65 3.40 -5.06
N VAL A 49 5.96 2.24 -4.47
CA VAL A 49 6.33 2.15 -3.06
C VAL A 49 7.75 2.72 -2.85
N THR A 50 7.88 3.74 -1.99
CA THR A 50 9.16 4.44 -1.75
C THR A 50 9.91 4.00 -0.49
N SER A 51 9.24 3.29 0.42
CA SER A 51 9.82 2.77 1.67
C SER A 51 9.02 1.57 2.17
N ASN A 52 9.46 0.94 3.26
CA ASN A 52 8.69 -0.11 3.94
C ASN A 52 7.27 0.39 4.23
N SER A 53 6.30 -0.45 3.89
CA SER A 53 4.89 -0.13 3.92
C SER A 53 4.12 -1.24 4.60
N ASN A 54 3.13 -0.88 5.42
CA ASN A 54 2.11 -1.81 5.91
C ASN A 54 0.70 -1.24 5.68
N LEU A 55 -0.24 -2.15 5.47
CA LEU A 55 -1.64 -1.91 5.21
C LEU A 55 -2.45 -3.01 5.90
N ASP A 56 -3.70 -2.71 6.23
CA ASP A 56 -4.62 -3.70 6.81
C ASP A 56 -5.24 -4.55 5.70
N THR A 57 -5.75 -3.89 4.65
CA THR A 57 -6.30 -4.56 3.47
C THR A 57 -5.72 -3.97 2.20
N LEU A 58 -5.34 -4.84 1.26
CA LEU A 58 -4.96 -4.47 -0.10
C LEU A 58 -5.80 -5.28 -1.10
N ALA A 59 -6.73 -4.61 -1.78
CA ALA A 59 -7.57 -5.18 -2.83
C ALA A 59 -7.02 -4.79 -4.22
N LEU A 60 -6.74 -5.78 -5.07
CA LEU A 60 -6.14 -5.58 -6.40
C LEU A 60 -7.06 -6.12 -7.49
N SER A 61 -7.38 -5.32 -8.51
CA SER A 61 -8.12 -5.80 -9.69
C SER A 61 -8.16 -4.82 -10.86
N PRO A 62 -7.67 -5.20 -12.06
CA PRO A 62 -6.34 -5.73 -12.36
C PRO A 62 -5.25 -4.72 -11.98
N PHE A 63 -4.06 -5.14 -11.55
CA PHE A 63 -3.02 -4.21 -11.08
C PHE A 63 -1.64 -4.51 -11.69
N ASN A 64 -0.85 -3.46 -11.94
CA ASN A 64 0.56 -3.54 -12.29
C ASN A 64 1.41 -2.98 -11.13
N CYS A 65 1.89 -3.85 -10.22
CA CYS A 65 2.93 -3.46 -9.25
C CYS A 65 4.20 -3.09 -10.03
N ARG A 66 4.62 -1.82 -10.04
CA ARG A 66 5.92 -1.42 -10.59
C ARG A 66 6.82 -0.94 -9.45
N PHE A 67 7.89 -1.67 -9.20
CA PHE A 67 8.91 -1.29 -8.24
C PHE A 67 9.79 -0.17 -8.83
N CYS A 68 9.99 0.92 -8.09
CA CYS A 68 11.06 1.86 -8.39
C CYS A 68 12.41 1.15 -8.16
N GLN A 69 13.21 0.98 -9.21
CA GLN A 69 14.59 0.49 -9.08
C GLN A 69 15.52 1.65 -8.74
N PRO A 70 16.16 1.67 -7.55
CA PRO A 70 17.37 2.46 -7.36
C PRO A 70 18.56 1.57 -7.69
N ARG A 71 19.57 2.12 -8.37
CA ARG A 71 20.84 1.43 -8.57
C ARG A 71 21.35 0.89 -7.20
N VAL A 72 21.44 -0.43 -7.10
CA VAL A 72 22.21 -1.26 -6.14
C VAL A 72 22.09 -0.91 -4.64
N ASN A 73 20.99 -1.34 -3.99
CA ASN A 73 20.94 -2.14 -2.75
C ASN A 73 19.54 -2.08 -2.12
N CYS A 74 18.61 -2.89 -2.63
CA CYS A 74 17.40 -3.24 -1.89
C CYS A 74 17.50 -4.70 -1.44
N ARG A 75 18.29 -4.97 -0.40
CA ARG A 75 17.92 -6.08 0.48
C ARG A 75 16.65 -5.64 1.20
N HIS A 76 15.58 -6.37 0.95
CA HIS A 76 14.57 -6.86 1.91
C HIS A 76 13.26 -7.05 1.16
N ILE A 77 13.17 -8.24 0.56
CA ILE A 77 12.02 -9.15 0.58
C ILE A 77 10.68 -8.44 0.84
N CYS A 78 9.85 -8.30 -0.21
CA CYS A 78 8.41 -8.16 -0.03
C CYS A 78 7.90 -9.44 0.67
N HIS A 79 7.89 -9.44 2.00
CA HIS A 79 6.99 -10.32 2.74
C HIS A 79 5.59 -9.70 2.59
N ILE A 80 4.93 -9.95 1.46
CA ILE A 80 3.46 -9.97 1.48
C ILE A 80 3.10 -11.18 2.34
N LYS A 81 3.16 -11.03 3.67
CA LYS A 81 2.49 -11.97 4.55
C LYS A 81 1.01 -11.71 4.34
N ARG A 82 0.36 -12.47 3.45
CA ARG A 82 -1.06 -12.73 3.62
C ARG A 82 -1.22 -13.19 5.07
N ARG A 83 -1.97 -12.44 5.87
CA ARG A 83 -2.41 -12.91 7.18
C ARG A 83 -3.31 -14.11 6.89
N GLU A 84 -2.80 -15.32 7.11
CA GLU A 84 -3.66 -16.50 7.08
C GLU A 84 -4.73 -16.33 8.15
N PRO A 85 -6.00 -16.67 7.87
CA PRO A 85 -7.04 -16.62 8.89
C PRO A 85 -6.66 -17.62 9.99
N GLU A 86 -6.51 -17.13 11.22
CA GLU A 86 -6.42 -18.00 12.40
C GLU A 86 -7.67 -18.88 12.44
N ARG A 87 -7.45 -20.19 12.45
CA ARG A 87 -8.49 -21.22 12.46
C ARG A 87 -8.97 -21.48 13.87
#